data_AF-A0AA41MVR1-F1
#
_entry.id   AF-A0AA41MVR1-F1
#
_cell.length_a   1.000
_cell.length_b   1.000
_cell.length_c   1.000
_cell.angle_alpha   90.00
_cell.angle_beta   90.00
_cell.angle_gamma   90.00
#
_symmetry.space_group_name_H-M   'P 1'
#
loop_
_entity.id
_entity.type
_entity.pdbx_description
1 polymer ?
#
loop_
_entity_poly.entity_id
_entity_poly.type
_entity_poly.pdbx_seq_one_letter_code
_entity_poly.pdbx_strand_id
1 'polypeptide(L)'
;MKEFNVLLNQQVFNDPLISEEDMVTVVNDWVNLYVNYYRQHVTGEQQEQDRALQELQQELNILAKPFLAKYKDILKSCKHPNHKLPSS
;
A
#
# COMPACT_ATOMS: atom_id res chain seq x y z
N MET A 1 1.34 12.31 4.34
CA MET A 1 -0.05 11.86 4.12
C MET A 1 -0.58 12.06 2.70
N LYS A 2 -0.69 13.31 2.20
CA LYS A 2 -1.22 13.57 0.84
C LYS A 2 -0.43 12.86 -0.27
N GLU A 3 0.90 12.92 -0.22
CA GLU A 3 1.79 12.30 -1.21
C GLU A 3 1.69 10.78 -1.22
N PHE A 4 1.61 10.15 -0.04
CA PHE A 4 1.41 8.71 0.08
C PHE A 4 0.08 8.27 -0.55
N ASN A 5 -0.99 9.03 -0.32
CA ASN A 5 -2.28 8.75 -0.97
C ASN A 5 -2.20 8.92 -2.50
N VAL A 6 -1.42 9.89 -3.00
CA VAL A 6 -1.17 10.04 -4.45
C VAL A 6 -0.41 8.84 -4.99
N LEU A 7 0.65 8.37 -4.30
CA LEU A 7 1.43 7.19 -4.66
C LEU A 7 0.53 5.94 -4.78
N LEU A 8 -0.36 5.72 -3.81
CA LEU A 8 -1.31 4.60 -3.82
C LEU A 8 -2.28 4.71 -5.00
N ASN A 9 -2.80 5.90 -5.30
CA ASN A 9 -3.76 6.10 -6.38
C ASN A 9 -3.15 6.04 -7.79
N GLN A 10 -1.84 6.24 -7.92
CA GLN A 10 -1.13 6.14 -9.19
C GLN A 10 -0.81 4.70 -9.60
N GLN A 11 -0.99 3.73 -8.71
CA GLN A 11 -0.69 2.33 -9.03
C GLN A 11 -1.63 1.83 -10.13
N VAL A 12 -1.03 1.49 -11.28
CA VAL A 12 -1.71 0.88 -12.40
C VAL A 12 -1.47 -0.62 -12.34
N PHE A 13 -2.54 -1.38 -12.12
CA PHE A 13 -2.47 -2.83 -12.03
C PHE A 13 -2.69 -3.45 -13.42
N ASN A 14 -1.60 -3.88 -14.04
CA ASN A 14 -1.61 -4.56 -15.34
C ASN A 14 -1.17 -6.03 -15.17
N ASP A 15 -1.59 -6.88 -16.10
CA ASP A 15 -1.17 -8.28 -16.13
C ASP A 15 0.32 -8.39 -16.55
N PRO A 16 1.13 -9.24 -15.90
CA PRO A 16 0.79 -10.12 -14.78
C PRO A 16 0.75 -9.40 -13.43
N LEU A 17 -0.31 -9.64 -12.66
CA LEU A 17 -0.42 -9.14 -11.29
C LEU A 17 0.45 -9.99 -10.34
N ILE A 18 1.14 -9.33 -9.42
CA ILE A 18 1.85 -9.99 -8.32
C ILE A 18 0.87 -10.63 -7.32
N SER A 19 1.37 -11.42 -6.36
CA SER A 19 0.50 -12.01 -5.34
C SER A 19 0.00 -10.95 -4.35
N GLU A 20 -1.05 -11.28 -3.58
CA GLU A 20 -1.52 -10.41 -2.48
C GLU A 20 -0.40 -10.17 -1.45
N GLU A 21 0.38 -11.21 -1.15
CA GLU A 21 1.49 -11.17 -0.19
C GLU A 21 2.63 -10.26 -0.68
N ASP A 22 2.97 -10.34 -1.97
CA ASP A 22 3.99 -9.47 -2.56
C ASP A 22 3.54 -8.01 -2.53
N MET A 23 2.27 -7.73 -2.80
CA MET A 23 1.74 -6.37 -2.73
C MET A 23 1.75 -5.82 -1.29
N VAL A 24 1.44 -6.66 -0.29
CA VAL A 24 1.57 -6.28 1.12
C VAL A 24 3.03 -5.91 1.44
N THR A 25 3.99 -6.68 0.92
CA THR A 25 5.42 -6.40 1.08
C THR A 25 5.80 -5.05 0.45
N VAL A 26 5.38 -4.80 -0.79
CA VAL A 26 5.62 -3.52 -1.48
C VAL A 26 5.06 -2.33 -0.70
N VAL A 27 3.84 -2.44 -0.19
CA VAL A 27 3.22 -1.37 0.60
C VAL A 27 3.97 -1.14 1.92
N ASN A 28 4.39 -2.21 2.60
CA ASN A 28 5.21 -2.10 3.82
C ASN A 28 6.54 -1.40 3.53
N ASP A 29 7.19 -1.70 2.40
CA ASP A 29 8.42 -1.05 1.98
C ASP A 29 8.21 0.45 1.72
N TRP A 30 7.09 0.84 1.10
CA TRP A 30 6.74 2.26 0.95
C TRP A 30 6.49 2.94 2.29
N VAL A 31 5.79 2.31 3.22
CA VAL A 31 5.60 2.86 4.58
C VAL A 31 6.96 3.08 5.25
N ASN A 32 7.85 2.09 5.19
CA ASN A 32 9.20 2.19 5.75
C ASN A 32 10.01 3.32 5.09
N LEU A 33 9.92 3.48 3.77
CA LEU A 33 10.58 4.57 3.05
C LEU A 33 10.13 5.94 3.57
N TYR A 34 8.81 6.15 3.73
CA TYR A 34 8.26 7.39 4.27
C TYR A 34 8.68 7.63 5.72
N VAL A 35 8.59 6.62 6.58
CA VAL A 35 9.01 6.73 7.98
C VAL A 35 10.50 7.06 8.09
N ASN A 36 11.35 6.42 7.30
CA ASN A 36 12.79 6.69 7.29
C ASN A 36 13.12 8.09 6.77
N TYR A 37 12.40 8.56 5.74
CA TYR A 37 12.53 9.92 5.24
C TYR A 37 12.18 10.94 6.33
N TYR A 38 11.02 10.80 6.97
CA TYR A 38 10.58 11.74 7.99
C TYR A 38 11.40 11.66 9.27
N ARG A 39 11.98 10.50 9.63
CA ARG A 39 12.90 10.37 10.77
C ARG A 39 14.03 11.39 10.72
N GLN A 40 14.54 11.72 9.54
CA GLN A 40 15.61 12.73 9.39
C GLN A 40 15.11 14.18 9.51
N HIS A 41 13.79 14.40 9.45
CA HIS A 41 13.14 15.70 9.42
C HIS A 41 12.40 16.04 10.72
N VAL A 42 12.17 15.08 11.62
CA VAL A 42 11.57 15.35 12.93
C VAL A 42 12.65 15.90 13.88
N THR A 43 12.35 17.04 14.49
CA THR A 43 13.19 17.68 15.51
C THR A 43 12.50 17.64 16.86
N GLY A 44 13.25 17.62 17.96
CA GLY A 44 12.70 17.59 19.32
C GLY A 44 13.38 16.56 20.19
N GLU A 45 12.81 16.24 21.34
CA GLU A 45 13.33 15.19 22.20
C GLU A 45 13.13 13.81 21.56
N GLN A 46 14.00 12.85 21.90
CA GLN A 46 13.94 11.50 21.33
C GLN A 46 12.55 10.85 21.51
N GLN A 47 11.93 11.05 22.66
CA GLN A 47 10.59 10.52 22.95
C GLN A 47 9.52 11.14 22.05
N GLU A 48 9.60 12.44 21.77
CA GLU A 48 8.68 13.13 20.87
C GLU A 48 8.88 12.68 19.42
N GLN A 49 10.13 12.48 19.01
CA GLN A 49 10.47 11.95 17.70
C GLN A 49 9.90 10.54 17.50
N ASP A 50 10.14 9.65 18.47
CA ASP A 50 9.66 8.26 18.40
C ASP A 50 8.14 8.21 18.34
N ARG A 51 7.45 9.04 19.13
CA ARG A 51 5.99 9.15 19.10
C ARG A 51 5.49 9.67 17.75
N ALA A 52 6.07 10.73 17.22
CA ALA A 52 5.67 11.29 15.94
C ALA A 52 5.85 10.28 14.79
N LEU A 53 6.94 9.50 14.80
CA LEU A 53 7.17 8.46 13.81
C LEU A 53 6.21 7.27 13.94
N GLN A 54 5.84 6.89 15.17
CA GLN A 54 4.81 5.88 15.39
C GLN A 54 3.45 6.33 14.90
N GLU A 55 3.05 7.56 15.20
CA GLU A 55 1.79 8.15 14.73
C GLU A 55 1.76 8.21 13.20
N LEU A 56 2.85 8.66 12.57
CA LEU A 56 3.00 8.64 11.11
C LEU A 56 2.86 7.23 10.53
N GLN A 57 3.54 6.24 11.09
CA GLN A 57 3.46 4.86 10.61
C GLN A 57 2.03 4.32 10.69
N GLN A 58 1.33 4.57 11.81
CA GLN A 58 -0.07 4.17 11.98
C GLN A 58 -0.99 4.82 10.95
N GLU A 59 -0.80 6.12 10.72
CA GLU A 59 -1.54 6.90 9.75
C GLU A 59 -1.36 6.38 8.31
N LEU A 60 -0.12 6.09 7.91
CA LEU A 60 0.17 5.50 6.60
C LEU A 60 -0.45 4.10 6.45
N ASN A 61 -0.42 3.28 7.50
CA ASN A 61 -1.07 1.97 7.52
C ASN A 61 -2.60 2.07 7.37
N ILE A 62 -3.23 3.09 7.96
CA ILE A 62 -4.67 3.34 7.80
C ILE A 62 -4.99 3.68 6.34
N LEU A 63 -4.17 4.52 5.69
CA LEU A 63 -4.34 4.84 4.27
C LEU A 63 -4.10 3.65 3.34
N ALA A 64 -3.19 2.75 3.70
CA ALA A 64 -2.87 1.56 2.92
C ALA A 64 -3.98 0.48 2.92
N LYS A 65 -4.75 0.36 4.02
CA LYS A 65 -5.83 -0.64 4.15
C LYS A 65 -6.83 -0.64 2.98
N PRO A 66 -7.48 0.48 2.60
CA PRO A 66 -8.42 0.49 1.48
C PRO A 66 -7.75 0.17 0.14
N PHE A 67 -6.48 0.55 -0.04
CA PHE A 67 -5.71 0.21 -1.23
C PHE A 67 -5.50 -1.31 -1.36
N LEU A 68 -5.04 -1.97 -0.29
CA LEU A 68 -4.85 -3.43 -0.27
C LEU A 68 -6.17 -4.19 -0.45
N ALA A 69 -7.27 -3.69 0.14
CA ALA A 69 -8.60 -4.26 -0.07
C ALA A 69 -9.02 -4.20 -1.55
N LYS A 70 -8.84 -3.05 -2.21
CA LYS A 70 -9.10 -2.89 -3.65
C LYS A 70 -8.23 -3.84 -4.48
N TYR A 71 -6.96 -3.98 -4.15
CA TYR A 71 -6.05 -4.89 -4.86
C TYR A 71 -6.49 -6.36 -4.73
N LYS A 72 -6.89 -6.79 -3.54
CA LYS A 72 -7.45 -8.13 -3.29
C LYS A 72 -8.66 -8.41 -4.18
N ASP A 73 -9.55 -7.44 -4.36
CA ASP A 73 -10.73 -7.60 -5.19
C ASP A 73 -10.39 -7.65 -6.70
N ILE A 74 -9.37 -6.90 -7.15
CA ILE A 74 -8.83 -7.02 -8.51
C ILE A 74 -8.29 -8.43 -8.76
N LEU A 75 -7.49 -8.96 -7.83
CA LEU A 75 -6.95 -10.32 -7.94
C LEU A 75 -8.06 -11.39 -8.03
N LYS A 76 -9.14 -11.24 -7.25
CA LYS A 76 -10.32 -12.13 -7.36
C LYS A 76 -10.98 -12.02 -8.72
N SER A 77 -11.15 -10.81 -9.25
CA SER A 77 -11.75 -10.58 -10.57
C SER A 77 -10.90 -11.19 -11.70
N CYS A 78 -9.58 -11.04 -11.65
CA CYS A 78 -8.67 -11.61 -12.66
C CYS A 78 -8.60 -13.13 -12.61
N LYS A 79 -8.80 -13.75 -11.43
CA LYS A 79 -8.91 -15.22 -11.27
C LYS A 79 -10.22 -15.80 -11.81
N HIS A 80 -11.22 -14.97 -12.15
CA HIS A 80 -12.48 -15.38 -12.77
C HIS A 80 -12.60 -14.87 -14.23
N PRO A 81 -11.67 -15.22 -15.14
CA PRO A 81 -11.97 -15.03 -16.55
C PRO A 81 -13.10 -16.01 -16.88
N ASN A 82 -14.25 -15.50 -17.30
CA ASN A 82 -15.37 -16.30 -17.77
C ASN A 82 -14.90 -17.35 -18.80
N HIS A 83 -14.66 -18.60 -18.37
CA HIS A 83 -14.72 -19.75 -19.26
C HIS A 83 -16.18 -20.03 -19.56
N LYS A 84 -16.77 -19.21 -20.43
CA LYS A 84 -17.97 -19.60 -21.17
C LYS A 84 -17.63 -19.51 -22.65
N LEU A 85 -16.89 -20.50 -23.12
CA LEU A 85 -16.88 -20.85 -24.53
C LEU A 85 -18.27 -21.44 -24.84
N PRO A 86 -19.08 -20.83 -25.73
CA PRO A 86 -20.23 -21.52 -26.26
C PRO A 86 -19.71 -22.65 -27.15
N SER A 87 -19.86 -23.89 -26.69
CA SER A 87 -19.71 -25.06 -27.57
C SER A 87 -20.75 -24.93 -28.69
N SER A 88 -20.25 -24.84 -29.94
CA SER A 88 -21.06 -24.97 -31.16
C SER A 88 -21.41 -26.43 -31.42
#